data_AF-A0A842LQW1-F1
#
_entry.id   AF-A0A842LQW1-F1
#
_cell.length_a   1.000
_cell.length_b   1.000
_cell.length_c   1.000
_cell.angle_alpha   90.00
_cell.angle_beta   90.00
_cell.angle_gamma   90.00
#
_symmetry.space_group_name_H-M   'P 1'
#
loop_
_entity.id
_entity.type
_entity.pdbx_description
1 polymer ?
#
loop_
_entity_poly.entity_id
_entity_poly.type
_entity_poly.pdbx_seq_one_letter_code
_entity_poly.pdbx_strand_id
1 'polypeptide(L)'
;VISSALTLGMYLKVIQTAFLGRTPEALEDVRDPPVSMLLPIVILTVLIIIFGILPALPIDSIIQPAVEAVKAQSNYISAVLP
;
A
#
# COMPACT_ATOMS: atom_id res chain seq x y z
N VAL A 1 5.33 -14.95 11.17
CA VAL A 1 5.42 -14.27 12.48
C VAL A 1 6.82 -13.71 12.74
N ILE A 2 7.87 -14.54 12.72
CA ILE A 2 9.26 -14.06 12.89
C ILE A 2 9.62 -13.03 11.81
N SER A 3 9.30 -13.31 10.54
CA SER A 3 9.48 -12.36 9.44
C SER A 3 8.74 -11.05 9.67
N SER A 4 7.47 -11.09 10.08
CA SER A 4 6.64 -9.92 10.38
C SER A 4 7.25 -9.05 11.50
N ALA A 5 7.74 -9.67 12.56
CA ALA A 5 8.40 -8.97 13.67
C ALA A 5 9.72 -8.32 13.23
N LEU A 6 10.52 -9.02 12.42
CA LEU A 6 11.75 -8.48 11.87
C LEU A 6 11.48 -7.30 10.92
N THR A 7 10.49 -7.41 10.03
CA THR A 7 10.06 -6.33 9.13
C THR A 7 9.61 -5.10 9.91
N LEU A 8 8.83 -5.30 10.98
CA LEU A 8 8.39 -4.21 11.86
C LEU A 8 9.59 -3.53 12.52
N GLY A 9 10.55 -4.30 13.06
CA GLY A 9 11.78 -3.75 13.64
C GLY A 9 12.61 -2.95 12.63
N MET A 10 12.75 -3.43 11.39
CA MET A 10 13.43 -2.69 10.33
C MET A 10 12.72 -1.39 9.98
N TYR A 11 11.39 -1.38 9.89
CA TYR A 11 10.64 -0.15 9.64
C TYR A 11 10.76 0.86 10.78
N LEU A 12 10.72 0.42 12.03
CA LEU A 12 10.96 1.30 13.18
C LEU A 12 12.36 1.93 13.13
N LYS A 13 13.39 1.14 12.81
CA LYS A 13 14.76 1.64 12.65
C LYS A 13 14.84 2.69 11.53
N VAL A 14 14.18 2.44 10.40
CA VAL A 14 14.13 3.39 9.28
C VAL A 14 13.47 4.70 9.71
N ILE A 15 12.32 4.65 10.39
CA ILE A 15 11.61 5.85 10.86
C ILE A 15 12.50 6.66 11.82
N GLN A 16 13.12 6.00 12.80
CA GLN A 16 14.01 6.67 13.75
C GLN A 16 15.22 7.30 13.06
N THR A 17 15.84 6.59 12.11
CA THR A 17 17.03 7.09 11.41
C THR A 17 16.70 8.22 10.45
N ALA A 18 15.58 8.12 9.73
CA ALA A 18 15.19 9.08 8.69
C ALA A 18 14.59 10.37 9.26
N PHE A 19 13.84 10.30 10.37
CA PHE A 19 13.08 11.46 10.89
C PHE A 19 13.53 11.94 12.27
N LEU A 20 14.03 11.05 13.14
CA LEU A 20 14.42 11.39 14.52
C LEU A 20 15.95 11.47 14.71
N GLY A 21 16.72 11.26 13.64
CA GLY A 21 18.18 11.41 13.63
C GLY A 21 18.63 12.86 13.49
N ARG A 22 19.95 13.09 13.54
CA ARG A 22 20.54 14.39 13.17
C ARG A 22 20.48 14.55 11.66
N THR A 23 19.98 15.68 11.18
CA THR A 23 20.03 16.04 9.76
C THR A 23 21.49 16.17 9.32
N PRO A 24 21.95 15.43 8.31
CA PRO A 24 23.28 15.60 7.75
C PRO A 24 23.46 17.04 7.24
N GLU A 25 24.64 17.65 7.46
CA GLU A 25 24.97 19.01 6.98
C GLU A 25 24.76 19.15 5.46
N ALA A 26 24.94 18.07 4.70
CA ALA A 26 24.69 18.03 3.26
C ALA A 26 23.20 18.14 2.85
N LEU A 27 22.27 18.03 3.79
CA LEU A 27 20.82 18.09 3.57
C LEU A 27 20.17 19.29 4.28
N GLU A 28 20.95 20.19 4.90
CA GLU A 28 20.44 21.37 5.63
C GLU A 28 19.67 22.37 4.75
N ASP A 29 20.00 22.46 3.47
CA ASP A 29 19.36 23.40 2.52
C ASP A 29 18.25 22.75 1.67
N VAL A 30 17.91 21.49 1.95
CA VAL A 30 16.81 20.81 1.25
C VAL A 30 15.47 21.34 1.76
N ARG A 31 14.71 21.95 0.86
CA ARG A 31 13.38 22.51 1.14
C ARG A 31 12.27 21.48 0.95
N ASP A 32 11.09 21.83 1.48
CA ASP A 32 9.86 21.04 1.33
C ASP A 32 9.53 20.79 -0.16
N PRO A 33 9.03 19.59 -0.50
CA PRO A 33 8.64 19.26 -1.86
C PRO A 33 7.49 20.17 -2.34
N PRO A 34 7.43 20.49 -3.65
CA PRO A 34 6.37 21.33 -4.19
C PRO A 34 4.99 20.67 -4.00
N VAL A 35 3.95 21.50 -3.86
CA VAL A 35 2.57 21.05 -3.59
C VAL A 35 2.05 20.07 -4.65
N SER A 36 2.52 20.18 -5.89
CA SER A 36 2.18 19.24 -6.98
C SER A 36 2.63 17.80 -6.70
N MET A 37 3.70 17.61 -5.93
CA MET A 37 4.23 16.30 -5.54
C MET A 37 3.53 15.73 -4.30
N LEU A 38 3.04 16.60 -3.40
CA LEU A 38 2.28 16.20 -2.22
C LEU A 38 0.85 15.76 -2.56
N LEU A 39 0.24 16.35 -3.58
CA LEU A 39 -1.14 16.07 -3.97
C LEU A 39 -1.39 14.57 -4.25
N PRO A 40 -0.59 13.86 -5.07
CA PRO A 40 -0.75 12.42 -5.27
C PRO A 40 -0.57 11.60 -3.99
N ILE A 41 0.38 11.97 -3.13
CA ILE A 41 0.66 11.25 -1.88
C ILE A 41 -0.55 11.34 -0.96
N VAL A 42 -1.12 12.53 -0.79
CA VAL A 42 -2.31 12.75 0.07
C VAL A 42 -3.51 11.98 -0.45
N ILE A 43 -3.78 12.03 -1.76
CA ILE A 43 -4.88 11.27 -2.37
C ILE A 43 -4.72 9.78 -2.09
N LEU A 44 -3.51 9.24 -2.29
CA LEU A 44 -3.24 7.83 -2.05
C LEU A 44 -3.38 7.45 -0.57
N THR A 45 -2.90 8.30 0.34
CA THR A 45 -3.06 8.10 1.79
C THR A 45 -4.53 8.02 2.18
N VAL A 46 -5.37 8.93 1.67
CA VAL A 46 -6.80 8.93 1.94
C VAL A 46 -7.46 7.65 1.43
N LEU A 47 -7.12 7.22 0.21
CA LEU A 47 -7.63 5.96 -0.34
C LEU A 47 -7.24 4.74 0.50
N ILE A 48 -5.98 4.66 0.94
CA ILE A 48 -5.49 3.58 1.80
C ILE A 48 -6.23 3.56 3.14
N ILE A 49 -6.47 4.74 3.75
CA ILE A 49 -7.21 4.83 5.02
C ILE A 49 -8.65 4.36 4.82
N ILE A 50 -9.34 4.81 3.76
CA ILE A 50 -10.72 4.40 3.47
C ILE A 50 -10.80 2.88 3.25
N PHE A 51 -9.92 2.31 2.44
CA PHE A 51 -9.91 0.86 2.17
C PHE A 51 -9.47 0.03 3.38
N GLY A 52 -8.58 0.57 4.22
CA GLY A 52 -8.13 -0.09 5.45
C GLY A 52 -9.19 -0.10 6.55
N ILE A 53 -9.95 1.01 6.71
CA ILE A 53 -10.96 1.13 7.75
C ILE A 53 -12.30 0.49 7.38
N LEU A 54 -12.67 0.53 6.09
CA LEU A 54 -13.89 -0.06 5.54
C LEU A 54 -13.53 -1.16 4.53
N PRO A 55 -13.04 -2.33 4.99
CA PRO A 55 -12.62 -3.40 4.10
C PRO A 55 -13.78 -4.03 3.33
N ALA A 56 -15.02 -3.89 3.80
CA ALA A 56 -16.20 -4.43 3.14
C ALA A 56 -16.39 -3.89 1.70
N LEU A 57 -16.07 -2.62 1.45
CA LEU A 57 -16.23 -1.99 0.13
C LEU A 57 -15.39 -2.67 -0.97
N PRO A 58 -14.04 -2.75 -0.84
CA PRO A 58 -13.22 -3.43 -1.84
C PRO A 58 -13.40 -4.96 -1.82
N ILE A 59 -13.73 -5.54 -0.67
CA ILE A 59 -13.90 -6.99 -0.57
C ILE A 59 -15.10 -7.45 -1.40
N ASP A 60 -16.27 -6.85 -1.19
CA ASP A 60 -17.50 -7.31 -1.83
C ASP A 60 -17.55 -6.94 -3.31
N SER A 61 -16.97 -5.79 -3.70
CA SER A 61 -17.06 -5.30 -5.07
C SER A 61 -15.97 -5.83 -6.00
N ILE A 62 -14.76 -6.12 -5.48
CA ILE A 62 -13.60 -6.46 -6.32
C ILE A 62 -13.04 -7.83 -5.95
N ILE A 63 -12.85 -8.09 -4.65
CA ILE A 63 -12.11 -9.29 -4.22
C ILE A 63 -12.97 -10.55 -4.34
N GLN A 64 -14.23 -10.53 -3.89
CA GLN A 64 -15.13 -11.67 -4.02
C GLN A 64 -15.34 -12.11 -5.49
N PRO A 65 -15.71 -11.24 -6.44
CA PRO A 65 -15.87 -11.66 -7.83
C PRO A 65 -14.54 -12.09 -8.47
N ALA A 66 -13.42 -11.48 -8.09
CA ALA A 66 -12.11 -11.92 -8.57
C ALA A 66 -11.74 -13.32 -8.04
N VAL A 67 -12.06 -13.63 -6.78
CA VAL A 67 -11.85 -14.96 -6.20
C VAL A 67 -12.76 -15.99 -6.86
N GLU A 68 -14.02 -15.65 -7.12
CA GLU A 68 -14.96 -16.51 -7.84
C GLU A 68 -14.49 -16.78 -9.28
N ALA A 69 -14.03 -15.75 -10.00
CA ALA A 69 -13.44 -15.91 -11.33
C ALA A 69 -12.23 -16.86 -11.30
N VAL A 70 -11.30 -16.66 -10.34
CA VAL A 70 -10.12 -17.54 -10.21
C VAL A 70 -10.51 -18.99 -9.86
N LYS A 71 -11.53 -19.19 -9.01
CA LYS A 71 -12.01 -20.54 -8.64
C LYS A 71 -12.81 -21.22 -9.74
N ALA A 72 -13.50 -20.46 -10.60
CA ALA A 72 -14.33 -20.97 -11.69
C ALA A 72 -13.52 -21.45 -12.90
N GLN A 73 -12.38 -22.13 -12.68
CA GLN A 73 -11.49 -22.68 -13.72
C GLN A 73 -12.24 -23.57 -14.72
N SER A 74 -13.28 -24.29 -14.26
CA SER A 74 -14.19 -25.11 -15.08
C SER A 74 -15.01 -24.29 -16.10
N ASN A 75 -15.45 -23.09 -15.72
CA ASN A 75 -16.21 -22.18 -16.59
C ASN A 75 -15.30 -21.43 -17.58
N TYR A 76 -14.04 -21.16 -17.20
CA TYR A 76 -13.06 -20.58 -18.13
C TYR A 76 -12.73 -21.51 -19.29
N ILE A 77 -12.59 -22.82 -19.03
CA ILE A 77 -12.27 -23.81 -20.07
C ILE A 77 -13.44 -23.97 -21.06
N SER A 78 -14.68 -23.94 -20.56
CA SER A 78 -15.89 -24.06 -21.39
C SER A 78 -16.29 -22.76 -22.12
N ALA A 79 -15.78 -21.60 -21.69
CA ALA A 79 -15.97 -20.34 -22.39
C ALA A 79 -14.94 -20.09 -23.52
N VAL A 80 -13.78 -20.77 -23.47
CA VAL A 80 -12.67 -20.60 -24.42
C VAL A 80 -12.61 -21.70 -25.48
N LEU A 81 -13.09 -22.92 -25.17
CA LEU A 81 -13.29 -23.97 -26.16
C LEU A 81 -14.74 -23.89 -26.67
N PRO A 82 -14.99 -23.42 -27.91
CA PRO A 82 -16.32 -23.41 -28.50
C PRO A 82 -16.88 -24.83 -28.73
#